data_AF-A0A9P6CSA7-F1
#
_entry.id   AF-A0A9P6CSA7-F1
#
_cell.length_a   1.000
_cell.length_b   1.000
_cell.length_c   1.000
_cell.angle_alpha   90.00
_cell.angle_beta   90.00
_cell.angle_gamma   90.00
#
_symmetry.space_group_name_H-M   'P 1'
#
loop_
_entity.id
_entity.type
_entity.pdbx_description
1 polymer ?
#
loop_
_entity_poly.entity_id
_entity_poly.type
_entity_poly.pdbx_seq_one_letter_code
_entity_poly.pdbx_strand_id
1 'polypeptide(L)' 'QDPNRAPRPRNAFFVFRSYYIQHARHLNQQNISMAAAEKWNAMSDEEKWEFYKAADEERAQHKIAHPYY' A
#
# COMPACT_ATOMS: atom_id res chain seq x y z
N GLN A 1 0.40 -7.57 21.35
CA GLN A 1 0.58 -6.35 20.53
C GLN A 1 0.28 -5.17 21.44
N ASP A 2 1.17 -4.17 21.53
CA ASP A 2 0.87 -2.93 22.25
C ASP A 2 -0.23 -2.17 21.50
N PRO A 3 -1.40 -1.91 22.12
CA PRO A 3 -2.50 -1.20 21.47
C PRO A 3 -2.18 0.27 21.17
N ASN A 4 -1.10 0.82 21.73
CA ASN A 4 -0.66 2.21 21.52
C ASN A 4 0.39 2.38 20.41
N ARG A 5 0.79 1.30 19.72
CA ARG A 5 1.76 1.43 18.62
C ARG A 5 1.04 1.83 17.33
N ALA A 6 1.22 3.09 16.93
CA ALA A 6 0.76 3.56 15.62
C ALA A 6 1.29 2.63 14.50
N PRO A 7 0.42 2.13 13.60
CA PRO A 7 0.84 1.27 12.51
C PRO A 7 1.72 2.04 11.54
N ARG A 8 2.80 1.43 11.05
CA ARG A 8 3.72 2.08 10.10
C ARG A 8 2.95 2.56 8.86
N PRO A 9 3.29 3.75 8.31
CA PRO A 9 2.71 4.19 7.05
C PRO A 9 3.02 3.18 5.93
N ARG A 10 2.05 2.98 5.04
CA ARG A 10 2.17 2.03 3.93
C ARG A 10 3.13 2.58 2.88
N ASN A 11 3.93 1.70 2.28
CA ASN A 11 4.69 2.05 1.08
C ASN A 11 3.80 1.93 -0.17
N ALA A 12 4.30 2.39 -1.32
CA ALA A 12 3.57 2.40 -2.59
C ALA A 12 3.00 1.03 -2.97
N PHE A 13 3.76 -0.04 -2.77
CA PHE A 13 3.29 -1.41 -3.03
C PHE A 13 2.13 -1.81 -2.12
N PHE A 14 2.15 -1.46 -0.83
CA PHE A 14 1.04 -1.74 0.08
C PHE A 14 -0.22 -0.93 -0.26
N VAL A 15 -0.07 0.31 -0.71
CA VAL A 15 -1.18 1.13 -1.22
C VAL A 15 -1.78 0.46 -2.46
N PHE A 16 -0.94 0.10 -3.43
CA PHE A 16 -1.35 -0.64 -4.63
C PHE A 16 -2.02 -1.98 -4.28
N ARG A 17 -1.45 -2.78 -3.38
CA ARG A 17 -2.01 -4.07 -2.98
C ARG A 17 -3.39 -3.91 -2.35
N SER A 18 -3.59 -2.89 -1.52
CA SER A 18 -4.93 -2.58 -0.98
C SER A 18 -5.92 -2.24 -2.08
N TYR A 19 -5.53 -1.43 -3.06
CA TYR A 19 -6.33 -1.13 -4.24
C TYR A 19 -6.63 -2.40 -5.06
N TYR A 20 -5.60 -3.21 -5.35
CA TYR A 20 -5.72 -4.44 -6.12
C TYR A 20 -6.67 -5.44 -5.48
N ILE A 21 -6.60 -5.65 -4.15
CA ILE A 21 -7.50 -6.55 -3.42
C ILE A 21 -8.96 -6.08 -3.51
N GLN A 22 -9.20 -4.78 -3.44
CA GLN A 22 -10.56 -4.23 -3.56
C GLN A 22 -11.18 -4.49 -4.94
N HIS A 23 -10.35 -4.54 -5.99
CA HIS A 23 -10.76 -4.77 -7.38
C HIS A 23 -10.72 -6.26 -7.78
N ALA A 24 -9.93 -7.08 -7.10
CA ALA A 24 -9.74 -8.51 -7.38
C ALA A 24 -10.53 -9.42 -6.43
N ARG A 25 -11.76 -9.03 -6.07
CA ARG A 25 -12.64 -9.76 -5.12
C ARG A 25 -12.95 -11.21 -5.49
N HIS A 26 -12.62 -11.62 -6.71
CA HIS A 26 -12.83 -12.97 -7.25
C HIS A 26 -11.61 -13.88 -7.11
N LEU A 27 -10.43 -13.35 -6.72
CA LEU A 27 -9.24 -14.16 -6.50
C LEU A 27 -9.22 -14.75 -5.08
N ASN A 28 -8.81 -16.01 -4.97
CA ASN A 28 -8.57 -16.64 -3.67
C ASN A 28 -7.50 -15.85 -2.91
N GLN A 29 -7.79 -15.51 -1.66
CA GLN A 29 -6.94 -14.68 -0.79
C GLN A 29 -5.50 -15.21 -0.67
N GLN A 30 -5.30 -16.51 -0.85
CA GLN A 30 -3.97 -17.14 -0.82
C GLN A 30 -3.06 -16.70 -1.97
N ASN A 31 -3.61 -16.36 -3.14
CA ASN A 31 -2.82 -16.03 -4.34
C ASN A 31 -2.78 -14.52 -4.64
N ILE A 32 -3.55 -13.72 -3.90
CA ILE A 32 -3.73 -12.30 -4.23
C ILE A 32 -2.44 -11.47 -4.07
N SER A 33 -1.59 -11.84 -3.11
CA SER A 33 -0.30 -11.15 -2.90
C SER A 33 0.70 -11.44 -4.03
N MET A 34 0.69 -12.66 -4.55
CA MET A 34 1.55 -13.07 -5.66
C MET A 34 1.11 -12.39 -6.95
N ALA A 35 -0.20 -12.44 -7.25
CA ALA A 35 -0.77 -11.74 -8.40
C ALA A 35 -0.56 -10.22 -8.32
N ALA A 36 -0.66 -9.62 -7.13
CA ALA A 36 -0.35 -8.20 -6.93
C ALA A 36 1.13 -7.92 -7.20
N ALA A 37 2.05 -8.77 -6.73
CA ALA A 37 3.48 -8.59 -7.01
C ALA A 37 3.81 -8.69 -8.51
N GLU A 38 3.21 -9.67 -9.21
CA GLU A 38 3.35 -9.82 -10.66
C GLU A 38 2.81 -8.60 -11.40
N LYS A 39 1.60 -8.14 -11.07
CA LYS A 39 1.01 -6.94 -11.68
C LYS A 39 1.84 -5.69 -11.39
N TRP A 40 2.30 -5.52 -10.15
CA TRP A 40 3.17 -4.40 -9.77
C TRP A 40 4.47 -4.39 -10.58
N ASN A 41 5.12 -5.55 -10.76
CA ASN A 41 6.34 -5.62 -11.56
C ASN A 41 6.08 -5.34 -13.04
N ALA A 42 4.91 -5.71 -13.56
CA ALA A 42 4.50 -5.45 -14.94
C ALA A 42 4.02 -4.01 -15.20
N MET A 43 3.75 -3.22 -14.17
CA MET A 43 3.32 -1.82 -14.31
C MET A 43 4.48 -0.91 -14.73
N SER A 44 4.17 0.11 -15.53
CA SER A 44 5.11 1.18 -15.86
C SER A 44 5.41 2.06 -14.65
N ASP A 45 6.50 2.83 -14.72
CA ASP A 45 6.84 3.78 -13.67
C ASP A 45 5.79 4.90 -13.53
N GLU A 46 5.10 5.23 -14.62
CA GLU A 46 3.98 6.17 -14.65
C GLU A 46 2.76 5.63 -13.91
N GLU A 47 2.41 4.36 -14.11
CA GLU A 47 1.33 3.71 -13.36
C GLU A 47 1.69 3.58 -11.88
N LYS A 48 2.96 3.29 -11.56
CA LYS A 48 3.43 3.22 -10.18
C LYS A 48 3.49 4.60 -9.52
N TRP A 49 3.68 5.67 -10.29
CA TRP A 49 3.82 7.05 -9.80
C TRP A 49 2.62 7.48 -8.95
N GLU A 50 1.40 7.13 -9.36
CA GLU A 50 0.19 7.43 -8.59
C GLU A 50 0.23 6.80 -7.19
N PHE A 51 0.72 5.56 -7.09
CA PHE A 51 0.86 4.84 -5.83
C PHE A 51 2.03 5.36 -4.99
N TYR A 52 3.12 5.81 -5.63
CA TYR A 52 4.21 6.50 -4.93
C TYR A 52 3.74 7.80 -4.30
N LYS A 53 2.98 8.61 -5.05
CA LYS A 53 2.40 9.85 -4.57
C LYS A 53 1.46 9.60 -3.38
N ALA A 54 0.54 8.65 -3.50
CA ALA A 54 -0.38 8.30 -2.43
C ALA A 54 0.34 7.78 -1.16
N ALA A 55 1.40 6.98 -1.32
CA ALA A 55 2.21 6.53 -0.19
C ALA A 55 2.98 7.67 0.49
N ASP A 56 3.46 8.65 -0.28
CA ASP A 56 4.12 9.82 0.28
C ASP A 56 3.14 10.72 1.05
N GLU A 57 1.93 10.90 0.52
CA GLU A 57 0.84 11.60 1.21
C GLU A 57 0.47 10.90 2.54
N GLU A 58 0.31 9.58 2.54
CA GLU A 58 0.06 8.81 3.78
C GLU A 58 1.22 8.93 4.78
N ARG A 59 2.47 8.91 4.29
CA ARG A 59 3.65 9.09 5.13
C ARG A 59 3.70 10.48 5.75
N ALA A 60 3.38 11.52 4.97
CA ALA A 60 3.30 12.89 5.46
C ALA A 60 2.19 13.05 6.50
N GLN A 61 1.00 12.51 6.23
CA GLN A 61 -0.12 12.51 7.18
C GLN A 61 0.22 11.76 8.47
N HIS A 62 0.86 10.59 8.38
CA HIS A 62 1.30 9.84 9.55
C HIS A 62 2.30 10.63 10.40
N LYS A 63 3.22 11.36 9.77
CA LYS A 63 4.18 12.24 10.48
C LYS A 63 3.48 13.41 11.19
N ILE A 64 2.43 13.98 10.59
CA ILE A 64 1.63 15.05 11.21
C ILE A 64 0.80 14.50 12.37
N ALA A 65 0.17 13.34 12.20
CA ALA A 65 -0.69 12.71 13.20
C ALA A 65 0.10 12.11 14.37
N HIS A 66 1.34 11.67 14.12
CA HIS A 66 2.23 11.07 15.12
C HIS A 66 3.59 11.80 15.14
N PRO A 67 3.63 13.07 15.59
CA PRO A 67 4.86 13.88 15.56
C PRO A 67 5.93 13.40 16.55
N TYR A 68 5.56 12.55 17.52
CA TYR A 68 6.44 11.97 18.55
C TYR A 68 6.80 10.50 18.29
N TYR A 69 6.51 9.98 17.09
CA TYR A 69 6.89 8.64 16.66
C TYR A 69 8.22 8.63 15.90
#